data_AF-A0A6N3GHY7-F1
#
_entry.id   AF-A0A6N3GHY7-F1
#
_cell.length_a   1.000
_cell.length_b   1.000
_cell.length_c   1.000
_cell.angle_alpha   90.00
_cell.angle_beta   90.00
_cell.angle_gamma   90.00
#
_symmetry.space_group_name_H-M   'P 1'
#
loop_
_entity.id
_entity.type
_entity.pdbx_description
1 polymer ?
#
loop_
_entity_poly.entity_id
_entity_poly.type
_entity_poly.pdbx_seq_one_letter_code
_entity_poly.pdbx_strand_id
1 'polypeptide(L)'
;MKFLIINGPNLNMLGIREPDLYGTLTYDGLVEYVAAEARRLGVEAEFYQSNHEGDLVTAIQQAYGRMDGIVINAGAYTHTSIAILDALKAVSVPAAEVHISDVAKREDFRQVSYLGMACCCKFAGEGKQGYVHAMEKLIEIIRSKKYLEYKKSYSVPHGNGMRRRWAAPAARRAVIQQAEGKESNDHQHKTGHSGGGTG
;
A
#
# COMPACT_ATOMS: atom_id res chain seq x y z
N MET A 1 11.44 -6.20 9.32
CA MET A 1 10.60 -5.01 9.11
C MET A 1 9.26 -5.27 9.78
N LYS A 2 8.59 -4.23 10.30
CA LYS A 2 7.25 -4.36 10.91
C LYS A 2 6.19 -3.72 10.04
N PHE A 3 5.22 -4.48 9.56
CA PHE A 3 4.12 -3.98 8.74
C PHE A 3 2.78 -4.08 9.48
N LEU A 4 1.93 -3.08 9.28
CA LEU A 4 0.54 -3.11 9.71
C LEU A 4 -0.35 -3.43 8.51
N ILE A 5 -1.14 -4.50 8.61
CA ILE A 5 -2.10 -4.94 7.60
C ILE A 5 -3.50 -4.53 8.07
N ILE A 6 -4.12 -3.58 7.37
CA ILE A 6 -5.40 -2.98 7.74
C ILE A 6 -6.49 -3.42 6.77
N ASN A 7 -7.58 -3.94 7.31
CA ASN A 7 -8.77 -4.35 6.57
C ASN A 7 -9.99 -3.53 7.03
N GLY A 8 -10.63 -2.87 6.08
CA GLY A 8 -11.76 -1.97 6.34
C GLY A 8 -13.10 -2.70 6.44
N PRO A 9 -14.21 -1.97 6.22
CA PRO A 9 -15.53 -2.49 6.45
C PRO A 9 -15.88 -3.66 5.54
N ASN A 10 -16.63 -4.59 6.12
CA ASN A 10 -17.15 -5.82 5.51
C ASN A 10 -16.10 -6.86 5.10
N LEU A 11 -14.80 -6.61 5.25
CA LEU A 11 -13.78 -7.64 5.00
C LEU A 11 -13.86 -8.81 5.98
N ASN A 12 -14.38 -8.57 7.19
CA ASN A 12 -14.70 -9.64 8.15
C ASN A 12 -15.80 -10.60 7.66
N MET A 13 -16.56 -10.23 6.62
CA MET A 13 -17.64 -11.04 6.05
C MET A 13 -17.21 -11.88 4.84
N LEU A 14 -15.91 -11.89 4.50
CA LEU A 14 -15.36 -12.75 3.45
C LEU A 14 -15.71 -14.22 3.71
N GLY A 15 -16.10 -14.95 2.66
CA GLY A 15 -16.51 -16.36 2.72
C GLY A 15 -17.95 -16.60 3.19
N ILE A 16 -18.64 -15.58 3.70
CA ILE A 16 -20.06 -15.65 4.09
C ILE A 16 -20.96 -15.03 3.02
N ARG A 17 -20.47 -13.96 2.36
CA ARG A 17 -21.25 -13.17 1.40
C ARG A 17 -20.73 -13.35 -0.03
N GLU A 18 -21.66 -13.50 -0.98
CA GLU A 18 -21.40 -13.51 -2.44
C GLU A 18 -20.22 -14.43 -2.84
N PRO A 19 -20.28 -15.74 -2.54
CA PRO A 19 -19.19 -16.69 -2.80
C PRO A 19 -18.81 -16.76 -4.29
N ASP A 20 -19.74 -16.45 -5.20
CA ASP A 20 -19.47 -16.39 -6.64
C ASP A 20 -18.55 -15.22 -7.03
N LEU A 21 -18.51 -14.14 -6.24
CA LEU A 21 -17.70 -12.94 -6.51
C LEU A 21 -16.36 -12.95 -5.75
N TYR A 22 -16.35 -13.49 -4.53
CA TYR A 22 -15.19 -13.45 -3.62
C TYR A 22 -14.55 -14.82 -3.35
N GLY A 23 -15.14 -15.90 -3.88
CA GLY A 23 -14.73 -17.27 -3.63
C GLY A 23 -15.06 -17.75 -2.22
N THR A 24 -14.46 -18.88 -1.83
CA THR A 24 -14.61 -19.49 -0.50
C THR A 24 -13.60 -18.96 0.53
N LEU A 25 -12.86 -17.90 0.18
CA LEU A 25 -11.85 -17.32 1.06
C LEU A 25 -12.53 -16.64 2.25
N THR A 26 -12.27 -17.12 3.46
CA THR A 26 -12.71 -16.47 4.70
C THR A 26 -11.73 -15.37 5.13
N TYR A 27 -12.18 -14.48 6.01
CA TYR A 27 -11.28 -13.47 6.59
C TYR A 27 -10.11 -14.11 7.34
N ASP A 28 -10.37 -15.14 8.16
CA ASP A 28 -9.32 -15.86 8.89
C ASP A 28 -8.34 -16.54 7.92
N GLY A 29 -8.84 -17.16 6.85
CA GLY A 29 -8.01 -17.76 5.81
C GLY A 29 -7.16 -16.73 5.05
N LEU A 30 -7.65 -15.49 4.89
CA LEU A 30 -6.86 -14.38 4.36
C LEU A 30 -5.73 -14.01 5.34
N VAL A 31 -6.05 -13.84 6.63
CA VAL A 31 -5.06 -13.49 7.66
C VAL A 31 -3.98 -14.56 7.77
N GLU A 32 -4.35 -15.83 7.83
CA GLU A 32 -3.40 -16.95 7.88
C GLU A 32 -2.47 -16.96 6.67
N TYR A 33 -3.03 -16.79 5.47
CA TYR A 33 -2.28 -16.73 4.23
C TYR A 33 -1.28 -15.57 4.23
N VAL A 34 -1.75 -14.34 4.49
CA VAL A 34 -0.90 -13.14 4.48
C VAL A 34 0.15 -13.21 5.59
N ALA A 35 -0.17 -13.78 6.76
CA ALA A 35 0.79 -13.95 7.84
C ALA A 35 1.89 -14.96 7.46
N ALA A 36 1.56 -16.05 6.76
CA ALA A 36 2.54 -17.00 6.26
C ALA A 36 3.48 -16.36 5.23
N GLU A 37 2.94 -15.58 4.29
CA GLU A 37 3.74 -14.88 3.29
C GLU A 37 4.59 -13.77 3.91
N ALA A 38 4.06 -13.01 4.88
CA ALA A 38 4.84 -12.02 5.62
C ALA A 38 6.06 -12.67 6.30
N ARG A 39 5.88 -13.83 6.95
CA ARG A 39 7.00 -14.60 7.53
C ARG A 39 8.01 -15.03 6.47
N ARG A 40 7.55 -15.53 5.31
CA ARG A 40 8.42 -15.90 4.18
C ARG A 40 9.25 -14.71 3.69
N LEU A 41 8.68 -13.50 3.71
CA LEU A 41 9.34 -12.26 3.31
C LEU A 41 10.22 -11.63 4.42
N GLY A 42 10.27 -12.21 5.63
CA GLY A 42 11.00 -11.63 6.77
C GLY A 42 10.34 -10.39 7.37
N VAL A 43 9.02 -10.30 7.24
CA VAL A 43 8.16 -9.22 7.77
C VAL A 43 7.41 -9.72 9.01
N GLU A 44 7.47 -8.93 10.08
CA GLU A 44 6.58 -9.08 11.23
C GLU A 44 5.30 -8.30 10.92
N ALA A 45 4.18 -9.01 10.77
CA ALA A 45 2.90 -8.42 10.39
C ALA A 45 1.95 -8.31 11.59
N GLU A 46 1.46 -7.12 11.88
CA GLU A 46 0.32 -6.87 12.77
C GLU A 46 -0.94 -6.71 11.93
N PHE A 47 -2.05 -7.35 12.31
CA PHE A 47 -3.31 -7.31 11.57
C PHE A 47 -4.36 -6.50 12.34
N TYR A 48 -5.10 -5.66 11.63
CA TYR A 48 -6.20 -4.88 12.19
C TYR A 48 -7.39 -4.87 11.23
N GLN A 49 -8.59 -5.10 11.76
CA GLN A 49 -9.83 -5.01 11.01
C GLN A 49 -10.85 -4.20 11.80
N SER A 50 -11.55 -3.29 11.13
CA SER A 50 -12.72 -2.63 11.71
C SER A 50 -13.71 -2.19 10.63
N ASN A 51 -14.97 -2.16 11.03
CA ASN A 51 -16.07 -1.56 10.26
C ASN A 51 -16.24 -0.07 10.54
N HIS A 52 -15.50 0.50 11.49
CA HIS A 52 -15.60 1.90 11.88
C HIS A 52 -14.40 2.71 11.34
N GLU A 53 -14.67 3.83 10.68
CA GLU A 53 -13.64 4.69 10.10
C GLU A 53 -12.63 5.20 11.15
N GLY A 54 -13.13 5.66 12.32
CA GLY A 54 -12.30 6.21 13.40
C GLY A 54 -11.30 5.20 13.98
N ASP A 55 -11.68 3.91 14.01
CA ASP A 55 -10.81 2.82 14.43
C ASP A 55 -9.63 2.63 13.47
N LEU A 56 -9.91 2.65 12.16
CA LEU A 56 -8.88 2.56 11.12
C LEU A 56 -7.94 3.76 11.17
N VAL A 57 -8.48 4.97 11.36
CA VAL A 57 -7.69 6.20 11.56
C VAL A 57 -6.79 6.06 12.79
N THR A 58 -7.31 5.55 13.90
CA THR A 58 -6.56 5.33 15.14
C THR A 58 -5.44 4.32 14.93
N ALA A 59 -5.71 3.18 14.27
CA ALA A 59 -4.71 2.17 13.95
C ALA A 59 -3.57 2.74 13.06
N ILE A 60 -3.92 3.56 12.06
CA ILE A 60 -2.93 4.25 11.22
C ILE A 60 -2.07 5.18 12.06
N GLN A 61 -2.67 6.00 12.94
CA GLN A 61 -1.93 6.91 13.82
C GLN A 61 -0.98 6.16 14.77
N GLN A 62 -1.41 5.03 15.32
CA GLN A 62 -0.60 4.16 16.19
C GLN A 62 0.56 3.46 15.45
N ALA A 63 0.55 3.45 14.11
CA ALA A 63 1.67 2.96 13.32
C ALA A 63 2.86 3.93 13.31
N TYR A 64 2.64 5.21 13.65
CA TYR A 64 3.67 6.24 13.62
C TYR A 64 4.86 5.88 14.53
N GLY A 65 6.06 5.82 13.95
CA GLY A 65 7.29 5.47 14.66
C GLY A 65 7.41 4.00 15.09
N ARG A 66 6.38 3.18 14.85
CA ARG A 66 6.35 1.74 15.16
C ARG A 66 6.47 0.85 13.92
N MET A 67 5.83 1.25 12.83
CA MET A 67 5.76 0.48 11.60
C MET A 67 6.69 1.01 10.52
N ASP A 68 7.27 0.09 9.77
CA ASP A 68 8.04 0.38 8.57
C ASP A 68 7.15 0.54 7.34
N GLY A 69 5.98 -0.12 7.32
CA GLY A 69 5.03 -0.13 6.21
C GLY A 69 3.59 -0.43 6.64
N ILE A 70 2.62 -0.07 5.79
CA ILE A 70 1.19 -0.28 5.93
C ILE A 70 0.68 -0.91 4.63
N VAL A 71 -0.03 -2.03 4.73
CA VAL A 71 -0.83 -2.56 3.63
C VAL A 71 -2.29 -2.33 4.02
N ILE A 72 -3.06 -1.64 3.19
CA ILE A 72 -4.43 -1.25 3.53
C ILE A 72 -5.40 -1.63 2.42
N ASN A 73 -6.41 -2.42 2.78
CA ASN A 73 -7.64 -2.58 2.02
C ASN A 73 -8.76 -1.91 2.81
N ALA A 74 -9.08 -0.66 2.49
CA ALA A 74 -10.11 0.08 3.22
C ALA A 74 -11.55 -0.23 2.76
N GLY A 75 -11.74 -1.22 1.88
CA GLY A 75 -13.05 -1.56 1.32
C GLY A 75 -13.75 -0.32 0.76
N ALA A 76 -15.00 -0.12 1.16
CA ALA A 76 -15.81 1.02 0.73
C ALA A 76 -15.21 2.40 1.11
N TYR A 77 -14.44 2.49 2.20
CA TYR A 77 -13.85 3.75 2.64
C TYR A 77 -12.77 4.27 1.70
N THR A 78 -12.24 3.43 0.80
CA THR A 78 -11.37 3.88 -0.30
C THR A 78 -12.00 5.03 -1.10
N HIS A 79 -13.32 4.96 -1.30
CA HIS A 79 -14.06 5.84 -2.18
C HIS A 79 -14.65 7.06 -1.46
N THR A 80 -14.61 7.11 -0.12
CA THR A 80 -15.32 8.11 0.66
C THR A 80 -14.49 8.77 1.75
N SER A 81 -13.45 8.11 2.27
CA SER A 81 -12.76 8.55 3.48
C SER A 81 -11.60 9.50 3.19
N ILE A 82 -11.86 10.79 3.37
CA ILE A 82 -10.81 11.81 3.47
C ILE A 82 -10.06 11.66 4.80
N ALA A 83 -10.73 11.21 5.87
CA ALA A 83 -10.11 11.04 7.19
C ALA A 83 -8.96 10.00 7.18
N ILE A 84 -9.16 8.87 6.51
CA ILE A 84 -8.10 7.84 6.35
C ILE A 84 -6.97 8.37 5.46
N LEU A 85 -7.29 9.08 4.37
CA LEU A 85 -6.29 9.75 3.53
C LEU A 85 -5.40 10.70 4.37
N ASP A 86 -6.01 11.54 5.20
CA ASP A 86 -5.28 12.50 6.02
C ASP A 86 -4.47 11.81 7.12
N ALA A 87 -4.99 10.73 7.72
CA ALA A 87 -4.24 9.91 8.66
C ALA A 87 -2.99 9.29 8.02
N LEU A 88 -3.11 8.71 6.81
CA LEU A 88 -1.97 8.14 6.07
C LEU A 88 -0.92 9.20 5.75
N LYS A 89 -1.34 10.40 5.32
CA LYS A 89 -0.43 11.53 5.09
C LYS A 89 0.26 11.97 6.38
N ALA A 90 -0.48 12.06 7.48
CA ALA A 90 0.03 12.54 8.76
C ALA A 90 1.14 11.63 9.31
N VAL A 91 0.97 10.30 9.25
CA VAL A 91 1.99 9.37 9.77
C VAL A 91 3.17 9.16 8.83
N SER A 92 3.00 9.41 7.53
CA SER A 92 4.08 9.32 6.53
C SER A 92 4.80 7.96 6.51
N VAL A 93 4.10 6.88 6.87
CA VAL A 93 4.58 5.50 6.73
C VAL A 93 4.30 5.01 5.30
N PRO A 94 5.24 4.31 4.61
CA PRO A 94 4.99 3.56 3.37
C PRO A 94 3.69 2.79 3.39
N ALA A 95 2.75 3.16 2.51
CA ALA A 95 1.42 2.59 2.46
C ALA A 95 1.12 2.06 1.06
N ALA A 96 0.69 0.81 0.96
CA ALA A 96 0.22 0.17 -0.26
C ALA A 96 -1.29 -0.08 -0.16
N GLU A 97 -2.04 0.33 -1.18
CA GLU A 97 -3.47 0.09 -1.28
C GLU A 97 -3.73 -1.29 -1.92
N VAL A 98 -4.64 -2.07 -1.34
CA VAL A 98 -5.01 -3.39 -1.86
C VAL A 98 -6.52 -3.50 -2.02
N HIS A 99 -6.95 -4.09 -3.13
CA HIS A 99 -8.33 -4.51 -3.37
C HIS A 99 -8.35 -5.96 -3.85
N ILE A 100 -9.11 -6.82 -3.16
CA ILE A 100 -9.27 -8.24 -3.53
C ILE A 100 -9.89 -8.36 -4.93
N SER A 101 -10.96 -7.61 -5.19
CA SER A 101 -11.65 -7.56 -6.48
C SER A 101 -11.14 -6.41 -7.35
N ASP A 102 -11.30 -6.54 -8.67
CA ASP A 102 -11.01 -5.46 -9.60
C ASP A 102 -12.07 -4.35 -9.49
N VAL A 103 -11.69 -3.23 -8.87
CA VAL A 103 -12.58 -2.06 -8.70
C VAL A 103 -12.81 -1.29 -10.01
N ALA A 104 -11.95 -1.43 -11.02
CA ALA A 104 -12.07 -0.69 -12.27
C ALA A 104 -13.22 -1.21 -13.16
N LYS A 105 -13.59 -2.47 -13.00
CA LYS A 105 -14.73 -3.11 -13.69
C LYS A 105 -16.08 -2.87 -13.01
N ARG A 106 -16.09 -2.02 -11.96
CA ARG A 106 -17.27 -1.75 -11.15
C ARG A 106 -17.85 -0.36 -11.43
N GLU A 107 -18.92 -0.03 -10.71
CA GLU A 107 -19.66 1.23 -10.83
C GLU A 107 -18.73 2.46 -10.69
N ASP A 108 -19.03 3.56 -11.38
CA ASP A 108 -18.16 4.76 -11.46
C ASP A 108 -17.68 5.27 -10.09
N PHE A 109 -18.55 5.24 -9.08
CA PHE A 109 -18.19 5.69 -7.73
C PHE A 109 -17.09 4.83 -7.07
N ARG A 110 -16.86 3.60 -7.53
CA ARG A 110 -15.78 2.71 -7.04
C ARG A 110 -14.45 2.91 -7.77
N GLN A 111 -14.43 3.72 -8.81
CA GLN A 111 -13.20 4.06 -9.52
C GLN A 111 -12.41 5.17 -8.81
N VAL A 112 -13.05 5.92 -7.91
CA VAL A 112 -12.40 6.96 -7.09
C VAL A 112 -11.64 6.31 -5.93
N SER A 113 -10.35 6.63 -5.77
CA SER A 113 -9.58 6.26 -4.59
C SER A 113 -8.95 7.50 -3.94
N TYR A 114 -9.46 7.86 -2.76
CA TYR A 114 -8.83 8.88 -1.93
C TYR A 114 -7.51 8.37 -1.34
N LEU A 115 -7.46 7.09 -0.95
CA LEU A 115 -6.27 6.46 -0.39
C LEU A 115 -5.10 6.44 -1.36
N GLY A 116 -5.35 6.23 -2.66
CA GLY A 116 -4.35 6.24 -3.71
C GLY A 116 -3.60 7.57 -3.83
N MET A 117 -4.12 8.65 -3.23
CA MET A 117 -3.41 9.94 -3.14
C MET A 117 -2.28 9.93 -2.08
N ALA A 118 -2.33 9.03 -1.10
CA ALA A 118 -1.32 8.84 -0.06
C ALA A 118 -0.49 7.56 -0.22
N CYS A 119 -1.08 6.51 -0.76
CA CYS A 119 -0.38 5.25 -1.02
C CYS A 119 0.66 5.40 -2.14
N CYS A 120 1.76 4.65 -2.03
CA CYS A 120 2.79 4.62 -3.06
C CYS A 120 2.42 3.72 -4.23
N CYS A 121 1.76 2.60 -3.94
CA CYS A 121 1.36 1.61 -4.92
C CYS A 121 -0.07 1.12 -4.63
N LYS A 122 -0.71 0.57 -5.66
CA LYS A 122 -2.05 0.00 -5.59
C LYS A 122 -2.07 -1.34 -6.32
N PHE A 123 -2.63 -2.37 -5.68
CA PHE A 123 -2.84 -3.70 -6.24
C PHE A 123 -4.32 -4.04 -6.16
N ALA A 124 -4.97 -4.26 -7.31
CA ALA A 124 -6.41 -4.45 -7.37
C ALA A 124 -6.78 -5.62 -8.29
N GLY A 125 -7.69 -6.49 -7.83
CA GLY A 125 -8.16 -7.63 -8.60
C GLY A 125 -7.27 -8.88 -8.56
N GLU A 126 -6.27 -8.88 -7.69
CA GLU A 126 -5.32 -9.99 -7.53
C GLU A 126 -5.70 -10.95 -6.37
N GLY A 127 -6.88 -10.76 -5.78
CA GLY A 127 -7.32 -11.53 -4.64
C GLY A 127 -6.38 -11.38 -3.44
N LYS A 128 -6.05 -12.50 -2.80
CA LYS A 128 -5.10 -12.55 -1.68
C LYS A 128 -3.64 -12.29 -2.10
N GLN A 129 -3.28 -12.50 -3.37
CA GLN A 129 -1.92 -12.25 -3.86
C GLN A 129 -1.57 -10.76 -3.86
N GLY A 130 -2.57 -9.87 -4.03
CA GLY A 130 -2.34 -8.43 -3.97
C GLY A 130 -1.73 -7.96 -2.65
N TYR A 131 -2.00 -8.65 -1.53
CA TYR A 131 -1.33 -8.36 -0.25
C TYR A 131 0.15 -8.73 -0.27
N VAL A 132 0.52 -9.82 -0.93
CA VAL A 132 1.92 -10.29 -1.04
C VAL A 132 2.71 -9.31 -1.90
N HIS A 133 2.21 -8.98 -3.10
CA HIS A 133 2.86 -8.01 -3.98
C HIS A 133 2.95 -6.62 -3.34
N ALA A 134 1.94 -6.21 -2.56
CA ALA A 134 2.00 -4.98 -1.77
C ALA A 134 3.16 -5.01 -0.76
N MET A 135 3.32 -6.10 0.00
CA MET A 135 4.45 -6.24 0.93
C MET A 135 5.80 -6.25 0.22
N GLU A 136 5.93 -6.99 -0.88
CA GLU A 136 7.16 -7.04 -1.68
C GLU A 136 7.55 -5.64 -2.19
N LYS A 137 6.59 -4.89 -2.74
CA LYS A 137 6.86 -3.53 -3.23
C LYS A 137 7.23 -2.57 -2.10
N LEU A 138 6.59 -2.68 -0.94
CA LEU A 138 6.97 -1.89 0.23
C LEU A 138 8.39 -2.22 0.71
N ILE A 139 8.78 -3.50 0.74
CA ILE A 139 10.14 -3.92 1.09
C ILE A 139 11.16 -3.29 0.14
N GLU A 140 10.91 -3.33 -1.17
CA GLU A 140 11.76 -2.72 -2.20
C GLU A 140 11.90 -1.20 -1.96
N ILE A 141 10.78 -0.49 -1.81
CA ILE A 141 10.75 0.95 -1.56
C ILE A 141 11.56 1.29 -0.30
N ILE A 142 11.34 0.55 0.80
CA ILE A 142 12.00 0.81 2.09
C ILE A 142 13.51 0.50 2.03
N ARG A 143 13.92 -0.51 1.26
CA ARG A 143 15.34 -0.87 1.06
C ARG A 143 16.04 0.04 0.05
N SER A 144 15.32 0.81 -0.75
CA SER A 144 15.92 1.70 -1.74
C SER A 144 16.87 2.70 -1.08
N LYS A 145 18.06 2.88 -1.65
CA LYS A 145 19.07 3.83 -1.13
C LYS A 145 18.47 5.21 -0.92
N LYS A 146 17.63 5.64 -1.85
CA LYS A 146 16.98 6.94 -1.84
C LYS A 146 16.04 7.12 -0.65
N TYR A 147 15.22 6.10 -0.33
CA TYR A 147 14.36 6.14 0.84
C TYR A 147 15.17 6.15 2.14
N LEU A 148 16.26 5.39 2.20
CA LEU A 148 17.16 5.37 3.36
C LEU A 148 17.88 6.72 3.56
N GLU A 149 18.32 7.38 2.49
CA GLU A 149 18.88 8.73 2.52
C GLU A 149 17.86 9.76 2.99
N TYR A 150 16.63 9.70 2.46
CA TYR A 150 15.51 10.50 2.95
C TYR A 150 15.30 10.27 4.46
N LYS A 151 15.13 9.03 4.91
CA LYS A 151 14.93 8.71 6.33
C LYS A 151 16.07 9.22 7.21
N LYS A 152 17.33 9.13 6.77
CA LYS A 152 18.51 9.70 7.46
C LYS A 152 18.44 11.22 7.57
N SER A 153 18.11 11.92 6.49
CA SER A 153 18.03 13.39 6.48
C SER A 153 16.95 13.97 7.40
N TYR A 154 15.92 13.19 7.73
CA TYR A 154 14.81 13.60 8.59
C TYR A 154 14.81 12.93 9.98
N SER A 155 15.78 12.05 10.29
CA SER A 155 15.92 11.41 11.61
C SER A 155 16.94 12.11 12.53
N VAL A 156 17.54 13.22 12.09
CA VAL A 156 18.51 13.97 12.91
C VAL A 156 17.80 14.63 14.10
N PRO A 157 18.17 14.30 15.37
CA PRO A 157 17.68 15.00 16.53
C PRO A 157 18.17 16.44 16.47
N HIS A 158 17.26 17.41 16.35
CA HIS A 158 17.62 18.81 16.52
C HIS A 158 17.69 19.07 18.03
N GLY A 159 18.90 19.33 18.52
CA GLY A 159 19.17 19.66 19.92
C GLY A 159 18.39 20.90 20.37
N ASN A 160 17.95 20.86 21.63
CA ASN A 160 17.32 21.94 22.40
C ASN A 160 16.34 22.85 21.63
N GLY A 161 15.18 22.31 21.27
CA GLY A 161 14.11 23.11 20.70
C GLY A 161 13.18 22.25 19.87
N MET A 162 12.19 21.68 20.53
CA MET A 162 11.26 20.65 20.09
C MET A 162 10.47 21.04 18.81
N ARG A 163 11.07 20.90 17.63
CA ARG A 163 10.36 20.86 16.34
C ARG A 163 11.03 19.84 15.43
N ARG A 164 10.49 18.62 15.41
CA ARG A 164 10.72 17.70 14.27
C ARG A 164 10.17 18.42 13.04
N ARG A 165 11.00 18.76 12.05
CA ARG A 165 10.49 19.19 10.75
C ARG A 165 9.61 18.07 10.25
N TRP A 166 8.30 18.34 10.10
CA TRP A 166 7.41 17.51 9.31
C TRP A 166 8.12 17.28 7.98
N ALA A 167 8.53 16.06 7.69
CA ALA A 167 8.94 15.74 6.35
C ALA A 167 7.65 15.88 5.53
N ALA A 168 7.56 16.94 4.71
CA ALA A 168 6.31 17.25 4.01
C ALA A 168 5.88 16.00 3.21
N PRO A 169 4.61 15.55 3.31
CA PRO A 169 4.11 14.38 2.59
C PRO A 169 4.44 14.40 1.09
N ALA A 170 4.53 15.59 0.49
CA ALA A 170 4.95 15.81 -0.89
C ALA A 170 6.41 15.39 -1.19
N ALA A 171 7.37 15.72 -0.31
CA ALA A 171 8.78 15.36 -0.50
C ALA A 171 8.99 13.85 -0.43
N ARG A 172 8.25 13.16 0.46
CA ARG A 172 8.23 11.71 0.57
C ARG A 172 7.67 11.04 -0.69
N ARG A 173 6.54 11.55 -1.20
CA ARG A 173 5.90 11.02 -2.42
C ARG A 173 6.84 11.12 -3.63
N ALA A 174 7.53 12.25 -3.78
CA ALA A 174 8.56 12.42 -4.81
C ALA A 174 9.77 11.47 -4.61
N VAL A 175 10.12 11.15 -3.36
CA VAL A 175 11.17 10.15 -3.08
C VAL A 175 10.74 8.77 -3.56
N ILE A 176 9.51 8.37 -3.23
CA ILE A 176 8.98 7.04 -3.55
C ILE A 176 8.68 6.87 -5.04
N GLN A 177 8.04 7.85 -5.69
CA GLN A 177 7.76 7.81 -7.13
C GLN A 177 9.03 7.71 -7.99
N GLN A 178 10.10 8.37 -7.58
CA GLN A 178 11.40 8.24 -8.27
C GLN A 178 12.16 6.96 -7.91
N ALA A 179 11.83 6.30 -6.80
CA ALA A 179 12.32 4.95 -6.52
C ALA A 179 11.62 3.92 -7.43
N GLU A 180 10.35 4.15 -7.77
CA GLU A 180 9.55 3.33 -8.69
C GLU A 180 9.94 3.53 -10.17
N GLY A 181 10.24 4.78 -10.58
CA GLY A 181 10.50 5.14 -11.99
C GLY A 181 11.81 4.63 -12.62
N LYS A 182 12.56 3.74 -11.97
CA LYS A 182 13.78 3.14 -12.54
C LYS A 182 13.56 1.83 -13.29
N GLU A 183 12.37 1.22 -13.22
CA GLU A 183 12.10 -0.06 -13.90
C GLU A 183 11.33 0.07 -15.22
N SER A 184 10.82 1.25 -15.60
CA SER A 184 9.93 1.40 -16.75
C SER A 184 10.60 1.86 -18.06
N ASN A 185 11.93 1.90 -18.15
CA ASN A 185 12.62 2.44 -19.33
C ASN A 185 13.41 1.42 -20.19
N ASP A 186 13.25 0.12 -19.94
CA ASP A 186 14.05 -0.92 -20.63
C ASP A 186 13.23 -1.89 -21.51
N HIS A 187 11.95 -1.59 -21.80
CA HIS A 187 11.09 -2.44 -22.64
C HIS A 187 10.47 -1.74 -23.87
N GLN A 188 11.00 -0.59 -24.29
CA GLN A 188 10.66 0.02 -25.58
C GLN A 188 11.92 0.32 -26.40
N HIS A 189 12.66 -0.72 -26.78
CA HIS A 189 13.49 -0.69 -28.00
C HIS A 189 13.91 -2.10 -28.38
N LYS A 190 12.98 -2.90 -28.92
CA LYS A 190 13.34 -4.14 -29.66
C LYS A 190 12.20 -4.74 -30.48
N THR A 191 11.51 -3.95 -31.30
CA THR A 191 10.81 -4.49 -32.48
C THR A 191 10.77 -3.43 -33.57
N GLY A 192 11.59 -3.61 -34.61
CA GLY A 192 11.58 -2.70 -35.77
C GLY A 192 12.81 -2.85 -36.67
N HIS A 193 13.17 -4.07 -37.05
CA HIS A 193 14.04 -4.34 -38.20
C HIS A 193 13.66 -5.67 -38.83
N SER A 194 12.96 -5.65 -39.96
CA SER A 194 13.09 -6.64 -41.03
C SER A 194 12.31 -6.22 -42.28
N GLY A 195 13.04 -6.05 -43.39
CA GLY A 195 12.59 -5.83 -44.77
C GLY A 195 13.11 -4.50 -45.31
N GLY A 196 14.22 -4.38 -46.06
CA GLY A 196 14.74 -5.30 -47.09
C GLY A 196 13.68 -5.41 -48.19
N GLY A 197 13.69 -4.70 -49.32
CA GLY A 197 14.81 -4.24 -50.14
C GLY A 197 14.74 -4.98 -51.49
N THR A 198 14.89 -4.22 -52.58
CA THR A 198 15.12 -4.63 -54.00
C THR A 198 13.91 -4.97 -54.87
N GLY A 199 13.83 -4.28 -56.01
CA GLY A 199 13.10 -4.71 -57.21
C GLY A 199 12.18 -3.67 -57.80
#